data_AF-A0A7V9GGI4-F1
#
_entry.id   AF-A0A7V9GGI4-F1
#
_cell.length_a   1.000
_cell.length_b   1.000
_cell.length_c   1.000
_cell.angle_alpha   90.00
_cell.angle_beta   90.00
_cell.angle_gamma   90.00
#
_symmetry.space_group_name_H-M   'P 1'
#
loop_
_entity.id
_entity.type
_entity.pdbx_description
1 polymer ?
#
loop_
_entity_poly.entity_id
_entity_poly.type
_entity_poly.pdbx_seq_one_letter_code
_entity_poly.pdbx_strand_id
1 'polypeptide(L)'
;WTEWARSELLTRHLGFAYWDVITYPVGAVSGVNERDHVEVMRFSPHEAPILATPAEKSLEGVTLGHFGAFFSRPGRENDYLWGRLDGSERLITLLATPPGSSVGWAREAESGGPADEGRHGVLEADCKRAARLIVASERDQLRQIGPQLDFVADRASETVPG
;
A
#
# COMPACT_ATOMS: atom_id res chain seq x y z
N TRP A 1 8.47 -10.08 -1.20
CA TRP A 1 8.14 -10.67 -2.50
C TRP A 1 9.17 -11.73 -2.86
N THR A 2 8.77 -12.73 -3.66
CA THR A 2 9.71 -13.68 -4.26
C THR A 2 10.63 -12.96 -5.24
N GLU A 3 11.81 -13.54 -5.53
CA GLU A 3 12.74 -13.00 -6.52
C GLU A 3 12.07 -12.86 -7.91
N TRP A 4 11.28 -13.88 -8.29
CA TRP A 4 10.48 -13.85 -9.51
C TRP A 4 9.51 -12.67 -9.56
N ALA A 5 8.70 -12.46 -8.51
CA ALA A 5 7.72 -11.37 -8.49
C ALA A 5 8.39 -9.99 -8.58
N ARG A 6 9.55 -9.81 -7.93
CA ARG A 6 10.34 -8.58 -8.03
C ARG A 6 10.89 -8.38 -9.45
N SER A 7 11.49 -9.41 -10.04
CA SER A 7 12.01 -9.33 -11.41
C SER A 7 10.90 -9.02 -12.40
N GLU A 8 9.74 -9.66 -12.24
CA GLU A 8 8.60 -9.48 -13.12
C GLU A 8 8.03 -8.06 -13.03
N LEU A 9 7.89 -7.52 -11.80
CA LEU A 9 7.49 -6.13 -11.59
C LEU A 9 8.47 -5.15 -12.21
N LEU A 10 9.78 -5.35 -12.02
CA LEU A 10 10.82 -4.50 -12.59
C LEU A 10 10.83 -4.55 -14.11
N THR A 11 10.72 -5.75 -14.69
CA THR A 11 10.61 -5.94 -16.13
C THR A 11 9.38 -5.19 -16.66
N ARG A 12 8.20 -5.38 -16.06
CA ARG A 12 6.97 -4.68 -16.44
C ARG A 12 7.08 -3.16 -16.31
N HIS A 13 7.70 -2.66 -15.24
CA HIS A 13 7.84 -1.23 -14.99
C HIS A 13 8.81 -0.58 -15.97
N LEU A 14 10.01 -1.16 -16.14
CA LEU A 14 11.05 -0.61 -17.02
C LEU A 14 10.71 -0.77 -18.50
N GLY A 15 10.09 -1.89 -18.87
CA GLY A 15 9.69 -2.15 -20.25
C GLY A 15 8.42 -1.40 -20.66
N PHE A 16 7.66 -0.82 -19.71
CA PHE A 16 6.39 -0.14 -19.99
C PHE A 16 6.50 0.83 -21.16
N ALA A 17 7.50 1.72 -21.15
CA ALA A 17 7.68 2.70 -22.21
C ALA A 17 7.95 2.05 -23.58
N TYR A 18 8.68 0.93 -23.61
CA TYR A 18 8.94 0.20 -24.85
C TYR A 18 7.68 -0.50 -25.38
N TRP A 19 6.93 -1.18 -24.52
CA TRP A 19 5.69 -1.83 -24.93
C TRP A 19 4.65 -0.81 -25.37
N ASP A 20 4.50 0.30 -24.65
CA ASP A 20 3.55 1.37 -24.95
C ASP A 20 3.77 1.93 -26.36
N VAL A 21 5.02 2.22 -26.74
CA VAL A 21 5.37 2.68 -28.10
C VAL A 21 4.93 1.71 -29.20
N ILE A 22 4.91 0.40 -28.91
CA ILE A 22 4.55 -0.63 -29.89
C ILE A 22 3.05 -0.93 -29.88
N THR A 23 2.44 -1.05 -28.70
CA THR A 23 1.05 -1.48 -28.54
C THR A 23 0.07 -0.33 -28.75
N TYR A 24 0.43 0.89 -28.33
CA TYR A 24 -0.46 2.05 -28.41
C TYR A 24 -0.90 2.38 -29.85
N PRO A 25 0.00 2.47 -30.86
CA PRO A 25 -0.42 2.79 -32.23
C PRO A 25 -1.36 1.73 -32.82
N VAL A 26 -1.11 0.45 -32.51
CA VAL A 26 -1.96 -0.67 -32.94
C VAL A 26 -3.35 -0.55 -32.32
N GLY A 27 -3.43 -0.23 -31.03
CA GLY A 27 -4.68 0.05 -30.33
C GLY A 27 -5.44 1.22 -30.97
N ALA A 28 -4.78 2.36 -31.10
CA ALA A 28 -5.33 3.61 -31.61
C ALA A 28 -5.86 3.48 -33.06
N VAL A 29 -5.13 2.82 -33.95
CA VAL A 29 -5.52 2.64 -35.36
C VAL A 29 -6.64 1.60 -35.50
N SER A 30 -6.68 0.59 -34.63
CA SER A 30 -7.69 -0.48 -34.73
C SER A 30 -9.13 -0.02 -34.45
N GLY A 31 -9.33 1.18 -33.91
CA GLY A 31 -10.66 1.71 -33.56
C GLY A 31 -11.36 0.97 -32.42
N VAL A 32 -10.70 -0.04 -31.82
CA VAL A 32 -11.20 -0.81 -30.69
C VAL A 32 -10.57 -0.24 -29.43
N ASN A 33 -11.20 0.79 -28.88
CA ASN A 33 -10.67 1.58 -27.77
C ASN A 33 -10.86 0.93 -26.38
N GLU A 34 -11.69 -0.11 -26.28
CA GLU A 34 -12.06 -0.75 -25.00
C GLU A 34 -11.83 -2.26 -25.05
N ARG A 35 -10.56 -2.69 -25.00
CA ARG A 35 -10.21 -4.12 -24.85
C ARG A 35 -9.85 -4.50 -23.42
N ASP A 36 -9.44 -3.54 -22.60
CA ASP A 36 -8.88 -3.85 -21.30
C ASP A 36 -9.96 -3.86 -20.24
N HIS A 37 -10.15 -5.04 -19.64
CA HIS A 37 -10.91 -5.18 -18.41
C HIS A 37 -10.17 -4.44 -17.30
N VAL A 38 -10.69 -3.28 -16.90
CA VAL A 38 -10.14 -2.52 -15.77
C VAL A 38 -10.68 -3.13 -14.49
N GLU A 39 -9.82 -3.86 -13.79
CA GLU A 39 -10.13 -4.33 -12.44
C GLU A 39 -10.10 -3.14 -11.47
N VAL A 40 -11.24 -2.89 -10.83
CA VAL A 40 -11.35 -1.86 -9.78
C VAL A 40 -11.23 -2.53 -8.43
N MET A 41 -10.16 -2.19 -7.70
CA MET A 41 -10.02 -2.56 -6.30
C MET A 41 -10.33 -1.37 -5.41
N ARG A 42 -11.16 -1.59 -4.39
CA ARG A 42 -11.43 -0.61 -3.34
C ARG A 42 -10.67 -1.01 -2.10
N PHE A 43 -10.07 -0.02 -1.45
CA PHE A 43 -9.36 -0.19 -0.21
C PHE A 43 -9.94 0.71 0.87
N SER A 44 -9.89 0.26 2.11
CA SER A 44 -10.10 1.09 3.30
C SER A 44 -8.96 0.93 4.31
N PRO A 45 -8.69 1.96 5.13
CA PRO A 45 -7.69 1.90 6.20
C PRO A 45 -7.83 0.69 7.14
N HIS A 46 -9.06 0.24 7.39
CA HIS A 46 -9.34 -0.90 8.27
C HIS A 46 -8.83 -2.22 7.70
N GLU A 47 -8.46 -2.24 6.43
CA GLU A 47 -8.02 -3.42 5.73
C GLU A 47 -6.51 -3.56 5.78
N ALA A 48 -5.79 -2.56 6.31
CA ALA A 48 -4.33 -2.51 6.44
C ALA A 48 -3.84 -2.83 7.87
N PRO A 49 -3.90 -4.10 8.33
CA PRO A 49 -3.60 -4.47 9.72
C PRO A 49 -2.10 -4.41 10.06
N ILE A 50 -1.20 -4.53 9.07
CA ILE A 50 0.24 -4.70 9.35
C ILE A 50 0.81 -3.41 9.94
N LEU A 51 0.54 -2.29 9.28
CA LEU A 51 0.97 -0.95 9.69
C LEU A 51 -0.14 -0.18 10.42
N ALA A 52 -1.16 -0.88 10.92
CA ALA A 52 -2.39 -0.30 11.43
C ALA A 52 -2.17 0.90 12.37
N THR A 53 -2.96 1.94 12.13
CA THR A 53 -3.04 3.12 12.97
C THR A 53 -3.64 2.73 14.33
N PRO A 54 -2.95 2.98 15.47
CA PRO A 54 -3.55 2.80 16.79
C PRO A 54 -4.83 3.65 16.92
N ALA A 55 -5.84 3.16 17.64
CA ALA A 55 -7.08 3.90 17.85
C ALA A 55 -6.84 5.31 18.45
N GLU A 56 -5.82 5.45 19.30
CA GLU A 56 -5.40 6.72 19.91
C GLU A 56 -4.71 7.69 18.93
N LYS A 57 -4.28 7.21 17.76
CA LYS A 57 -3.66 7.99 16.67
C LYS A 57 -4.58 8.11 15.44
N SER A 58 -5.88 7.87 15.66
CA SER A 58 -6.96 8.00 14.67
C SER A 58 -6.79 9.22 13.77
N LEU A 59 -7.11 9.05 12.48
CA LEU A 59 -7.16 10.14 11.49
C LEU A 59 -7.93 11.34 12.05
N GLU A 60 -7.27 12.49 12.16
CA GLU A 60 -7.86 13.73 12.68
C GLU A 60 -8.91 14.27 11.72
N GLY A 61 -8.76 13.95 10.42
CA GLY A 61 -9.69 14.24 9.34
C GLY A 61 -11.12 13.82 9.62
N VAL A 62 -11.36 12.71 10.34
CA VAL A 62 -12.72 12.18 10.59
C VAL A 62 -13.59 13.16 11.39
N THR A 63 -12.98 14.10 12.12
CA THR A 63 -13.70 15.15 12.84
C THR A 63 -14.24 16.23 11.88
N LEU A 64 -15.18 17.07 12.34
CA LEU A 64 -15.75 18.18 11.55
C LEU A 64 -16.27 17.76 10.15
N GLY A 65 -17.00 16.64 10.06
CA GLY A 65 -17.58 16.17 8.81
C GLY A 65 -16.56 15.69 7.79
N HIS A 66 -15.50 15.02 8.24
CA HIS A 66 -14.38 14.52 7.42
C HIS A 66 -13.37 15.58 6.93
N PHE A 67 -13.33 16.75 7.58
CA PHE A 67 -12.41 17.84 7.24
C PHE A 67 -11.56 18.34 8.43
N GLY A 68 -11.57 17.66 9.57
CA GLY A 68 -10.91 18.12 10.79
C GLY A 68 -9.44 18.46 10.62
N ALA A 69 -8.70 17.55 9.99
CA ALA A 69 -7.28 17.71 9.68
C ALA A 69 -6.99 18.89 8.74
N PHE A 70 -7.92 19.39 7.93
CA PHE A 70 -7.62 20.50 7.00
C PHE A 70 -7.24 21.78 7.75
N PHE A 71 -7.81 22.00 8.93
CA PHE A 71 -7.65 23.23 9.69
C PHE A 71 -6.42 23.23 10.60
N SER A 72 -5.78 22.09 10.82
CA SER A 72 -4.60 21.96 11.67
C SER A 72 -3.41 21.44 10.86
N ARG A 73 -2.25 22.08 10.97
CA ARG A 73 -1.03 21.52 10.36
C ARG A 73 -0.65 20.15 10.96
N PRO A 74 -0.73 19.92 12.29
CA PRO A 74 -0.46 18.60 12.84
C PRO A 74 -1.40 17.53 12.28
N GLY A 75 -2.69 17.85 12.12
CA GLY A 75 -3.68 16.93 11.56
C GLY A 75 -3.43 16.61 10.10
N ARG A 76 -3.05 17.60 9.26
CA ARG A 76 -2.65 17.31 7.87
C ARG A 76 -1.43 16.39 7.81
N GLU A 77 -0.42 16.64 8.65
CA GLU A 77 0.79 15.82 8.69
C GLU A 77 0.46 14.40 9.18
N ASN A 78 -0.40 14.26 10.20
CA ASN A 78 -0.88 12.97 10.73
C ASN A 78 -1.61 12.17 9.66
N ASP A 79 -2.62 12.76 9.03
CA ASP A 79 -3.44 12.08 8.02
C ASP A 79 -2.64 11.75 6.76
N TYR A 80 -1.67 12.60 6.39
CA TYR A 80 -0.73 12.32 5.31
C TYR A 80 0.15 11.10 5.62
N LEU A 81 0.73 11.02 6.82
CA LEU A 81 1.57 9.88 7.21
C LEU A 81 0.77 8.57 7.15
N TRP A 82 -0.39 8.53 7.81
CA TRP A 82 -1.21 7.31 7.89
C TRP A 82 -1.77 6.92 6.51
N GLY A 83 -2.25 7.87 5.72
CA GLY A 83 -2.70 7.60 4.36
C GLY A 83 -1.60 7.00 3.47
N ARG A 84 -0.34 7.41 3.65
CA ARG A 84 0.79 6.82 2.93
C ARG A 84 1.13 5.41 3.41
N LEU A 85 1.05 5.15 4.70
CA LEU A 85 1.32 3.82 5.26
C LEU A 85 0.26 2.82 4.80
N ASP A 86 -1.03 3.16 4.97
CA ASP A 86 -2.16 2.34 4.53
C ASP A 86 -2.09 2.10 3.02
N GLY A 87 -1.90 3.17 2.24
CA GLY A 87 -1.78 3.07 0.78
C GLY A 87 -0.61 2.19 0.34
N SER A 88 0.54 2.28 1.02
CA SER A 88 1.71 1.45 0.72
C SER A 88 1.47 -0.02 0.99
N GLU A 89 0.84 -0.35 2.13
CA GLU A 89 0.48 -1.73 2.47
C GLU A 89 -0.49 -2.30 1.43
N ARG A 90 -1.55 -1.56 1.10
CA ARG A 90 -2.54 -1.99 0.10
C ARG A 90 -1.92 -2.21 -1.28
N LEU A 91 -1.03 -1.31 -1.70
CA LEU A 91 -0.32 -1.45 -2.98
C LEU A 91 0.60 -2.68 -2.97
N ILE A 92 1.33 -2.92 -1.89
CA ILE A 92 2.22 -4.09 -1.76
C ILE A 92 1.41 -5.39 -1.80
N THR A 93 0.29 -5.44 -1.10
CA THR A 93 -0.64 -6.58 -1.12
C THR A 93 -1.20 -6.80 -2.53
N LEU A 94 -1.65 -5.74 -3.20
CA LEU A 94 -2.16 -5.82 -4.58
C LEU A 94 -1.11 -6.42 -5.52
N LEU A 95 0.11 -5.87 -5.52
CA LEU A 95 1.20 -6.32 -6.40
C LEU A 95 1.69 -7.74 -6.07
N ALA A 96 1.51 -8.21 -4.84
CA ALA A 96 1.80 -9.58 -4.45
C ALA A 96 0.69 -10.57 -4.86
N THR A 97 -0.46 -10.08 -5.32
CA THR A 97 -1.62 -10.90 -5.61
C THR A 97 -1.70 -11.19 -7.12
N PRO A 98 -1.79 -12.47 -7.54
CA PRO A 98 -1.84 -12.81 -8.96
C PRO A 98 -3.06 -12.23 -9.68
N PRO A 99 -2.95 -11.88 -10.98
CA PRO A 99 -4.10 -11.47 -11.80
C PRO A 99 -5.20 -12.54 -11.81
N GLY A 100 -6.47 -12.12 -11.73
CA GLY A 100 -7.62 -13.03 -11.74
C GLY A 100 -7.84 -13.80 -10.44
N SER A 101 -7.00 -13.61 -9.41
CA SER A 101 -7.34 -14.04 -8.06
C SER A 101 -8.21 -12.97 -7.39
N SER A 102 -9.35 -13.37 -6.83
CA SER A 102 -10.10 -12.48 -5.96
C SER A 102 -9.21 -12.16 -4.76
N VAL A 103 -8.89 -10.88 -4.55
CA VAL A 103 -8.29 -10.43 -3.29
C VAL A 103 -9.40 -10.51 -2.24
N GLY A 104 -9.66 -11.72 -1.76
CA GLY A 104 -10.77 -12.08 -0.89
C GLY A 104 -10.52 -11.63 0.54
N TRP A 105 -10.34 -10.34 0.80
CA TRP A 105 -10.03 -9.89 2.15
C TRP A 105 -11.26 -9.69 3.05
N ALA A 106 -12.47 -10.06 2.61
CA ALA A 106 -13.70 -9.87 3.40
C ALA A 106 -14.26 -11.11 4.14
N ARG A 107 -13.75 -12.34 3.95
CA ARG A 107 -14.32 -13.53 4.64
C ARG A 107 -13.33 -14.66 5.00
N GLU A 108 -12.05 -14.57 4.65
CA GLU A 108 -11.11 -15.72 4.76
C GLU A 108 -10.31 -15.79 6.08
N ALA A 109 -10.51 -14.86 7.02
CA ALA A 109 -9.93 -14.97 8.36
C ALA A 109 -10.40 -16.24 9.13
N GLU A 110 -11.42 -16.94 8.65
CA GLU A 110 -11.94 -18.17 9.26
C GLU A 110 -11.48 -19.47 8.56
N SER A 111 -10.63 -19.44 7.52
CA SER A 111 -10.28 -20.65 6.75
C SER A 111 -8.81 -20.77 6.31
N GLY A 112 -7.90 -20.07 6.99
CA GLY A 112 -6.47 -20.01 6.66
C GLY A 112 -5.81 -21.38 6.43
N GLY A 113 -5.35 -21.61 5.21
CA GLY A 113 -4.50 -22.74 4.84
C GLY A 113 -3.01 -22.39 4.90
N PRO A 114 -2.10 -23.38 4.95
CA PRO A 114 -0.66 -23.17 5.17
C PRO A 114 0.07 -22.34 4.09
N ALA A 115 -0.52 -22.16 2.90
CA ALA A 115 0.04 -21.30 1.84
C ALA A 115 -0.21 -19.80 2.09
N ASP A 116 -1.16 -19.45 2.95
CA ASP A 116 -1.53 -18.08 3.29
C ASP A 116 -0.57 -17.49 4.36
N GLU A 117 -0.16 -18.33 5.31
CA GLU A 117 0.71 -17.96 6.43
C GLU A 117 2.12 -17.51 5.99
N GLY A 118 2.72 -18.24 5.03
CA GLY A 118 4.02 -17.84 4.45
C GLY A 118 3.96 -16.58 3.57
N ARG A 119 2.80 -16.29 2.97
CA ARG A 119 2.57 -15.06 2.19
C ARG A 119 2.42 -13.85 3.12
N HIS A 120 1.75 -14.03 4.25
CA HIS A 120 1.56 -13.00 5.26
C HIS A 120 2.90 -12.49 5.83
N GLY A 121 3.81 -13.39 6.20
CA GLY A 121 5.14 -12.99 6.72
C GLY A 121 6.02 -12.25 5.70
N VAL A 122 5.95 -12.64 4.42
CA VAL A 122 6.67 -11.94 3.33
C VAL A 122 6.09 -10.54 3.07
N LEU A 123 4.76 -10.41 3.10
CA LEU A 123 4.06 -9.13 2.98
C LEU A 123 4.41 -8.21 4.15
N GLU A 124 4.45 -8.75 5.36
CA GLU A 124 4.81 -8.00 6.56
C GLU A 124 6.22 -7.39 6.46
N ALA A 125 7.20 -8.19 6.03
CA ALA A 125 8.57 -7.72 5.87
C ALA A 125 8.70 -6.58 4.83
N ASP A 126 7.97 -6.67 3.72
CA ASP A 126 7.95 -5.62 2.69
C ASP A 126 7.22 -4.37 3.18
N CYS A 127 6.10 -4.51 3.88
CA CYS A 127 5.35 -3.38 4.46
C CYS A 127 6.20 -2.66 5.51
N LYS A 128 6.86 -3.39 6.41
CA LYS A 128 7.81 -2.80 7.38
C LYS A 128 8.96 -2.09 6.68
N ARG A 129 9.49 -2.63 5.58
CA ARG A 129 10.52 -1.94 4.77
C ARG A 129 9.98 -0.64 4.16
N ALA A 130 8.78 -0.66 3.59
CA ALA A 130 8.14 0.52 3.03
C ALA A 130 7.90 1.60 4.10
N ALA A 131 7.42 1.22 5.28
CA ALA A 131 7.23 2.12 6.41
C ALA A 131 8.53 2.82 6.82
N ARG A 132 9.66 2.08 6.92
CA ARG A 132 10.97 2.68 7.21
C ARG A 132 11.39 3.71 6.16
N LEU A 133 11.17 3.40 4.87
CA LEU A 133 11.51 4.31 3.77
C LEU A 133 10.64 5.56 3.78
N ILE A 134 9.33 5.42 4.05
CA ILE A 134 8.41 6.55 4.19
C ILE A 134 8.84 7.43 5.36
N VAL A 135 9.10 6.85 6.54
CA VAL A 135 9.57 7.64 7.69
C VAL A 135 10.88 8.35 7.36
N ALA A 136 11.84 7.66 6.72
CA ALA A 136 13.11 8.26 6.35
C ALA A 136 12.98 9.41 5.33
N SER A 137 12.08 9.29 4.34
CA SER A 137 11.90 10.33 3.32
C SER A 137 11.09 11.53 3.81
N GLU A 138 10.14 11.31 4.73
CA GLU A 138 9.19 12.33 5.14
C GLU A 138 9.57 13.03 6.46
N ARG A 139 10.53 12.49 7.25
CA ARG A 139 10.89 13.01 8.59
C ARG A 139 11.24 14.51 8.60
N ASP A 140 11.90 15.01 7.57
CA ASP A 140 12.28 16.44 7.48
C ASP A 140 11.08 17.37 7.21
N GLN A 141 10.01 16.81 6.64
CA GLN A 141 8.80 17.53 6.23
C GLN A 141 7.71 17.48 7.32
N LEU A 142 7.56 16.34 7.99
CA LEU A 142 6.52 16.04 8.98
C LEU A 142 6.96 16.44 10.41
N ARG A 143 7.11 17.75 10.63
CA ARG A 143 7.78 18.31 11.82
C ARG A 143 6.91 18.37 13.08
N GLN A 144 5.60 18.24 12.97
CA GLN A 144 4.65 18.41 14.08
C GLN A 144 4.12 17.08 14.62
N ILE A 145 4.56 15.95 14.05
CA ILE A 145 4.11 14.60 14.38
C ILE A 145 5.26 13.64 14.70
N GLY A 146 6.32 14.15 15.33
CA GLY A 146 7.48 13.36 15.78
C GLY A 146 7.10 12.06 16.52
N PRO A 147 6.20 12.10 17.52
CA PRO A 147 5.76 10.90 18.23
C PRO A 147 5.07 9.84 17.35
N GLN A 148 4.43 10.25 16.25
CA GLN A 148 3.86 9.33 15.27
C GLN A 148 4.95 8.70 14.41
N LEU A 149 5.91 9.50 13.93
CA LEU A 149 7.05 9.01 13.15
C LEU A 149 7.91 8.01 13.94
N ASP A 150 8.18 8.31 15.21
CA ASP A 150 9.01 7.45 16.07
C ASP A 150 8.27 6.14 16.36
N PHE A 151 6.97 6.18 16.63
CA PHE A 151 6.15 4.96 16.76
C PHE A 151 6.17 4.08 15.52
N VAL A 152 6.04 4.68 14.32
CA VAL A 152 6.09 3.92 13.07
C VAL A 152 7.49 3.34 12.86
N ALA A 153 8.54 4.09 13.18
CA ALA A 153 9.92 3.61 13.09
C ALA A 153 10.17 2.41 14.02
N ASP A 154 9.71 2.49 15.26
CA ASP A 154 9.84 1.42 16.27
C ASP A 154 9.10 0.16 15.82
N ARG A 155 7.81 0.29 15.46
CA ARG A 155 7.00 -0.83 14.99
C ARG A 155 7.56 -1.45 13.70
N ALA A 156 8.08 -0.61 12.80
CA ALA A 156 8.71 -1.10 11.60
C ALA A 156 10.04 -1.81 11.89
N SER A 157 10.73 -1.48 12.99
CA SER A 157 12.00 -2.12 13.39
C SER A 157 11.83 -3.50 14.03
N GLU A 158 10.65 -3.80 14.59
CA GLU A 158 10.34 -5.11 15.18
C GLU A 158 10.55 -6.25 14.16
N THR A 159 11.46 -7.16 14.49
CA THR A 159 11.76 -8.35 13.67
C THR A 159 10.54 -9.27 13.62
N VAL A 160 10.16 -9.68 12.42
CA VAL A 160 9.17 -10.76 12.20
C VAL A 160 9.77 -12.03 12.82
N PRO A 161 9.07 -12.74 13.73
CA PRO A 161 9.50 -14.06 14.18
C PRO A 161 9.64 -14.96 12.95
N GLY A 162 10.82 -15.55 12.78
CA GLY A 162 11.16 -16.40 11.62
C GLY A 162 10.47 -17.75 11.64
#